data_AF-A0A6I9RSI0-F1
#
_entry.id   AF-A0A6I9RSI0-F1
#
_cell.length_a   1.000
_cell.length_b   1.000
_cell.length_c   1.000
_cell.angle_alpha   90.00
_cell.angle_beta   90.00
_cell.angle_gamma   90.00
#
_symmetry.space_group_name_H-M   'P 1'
#
loop_
_entity.id
_entity.type
_entity.pdbx_description
1 polymer ?
#
loop_
_entity_poly.entity_id
_entity_poly.type
_entity_poly.pdbx_seq_one_letter_code
_entity_poly.pdbx_strand_id
1 'polypeptide(L)'
;MSSAPAPQTSGSEEDAQLMMDERKRKRMLSNRESARRSRMRKQQHLDDLMSQVALLKEENSQISMQINLFTQQYVRLESENTVLRTQLMELTDRLRSLNSLLHLVEELSGMSMDIPEIPDPFLKPWQVPCPAQPIVASAEMFQW
;
A
#
# COMPACT_ATOMS: atom_id res chain seq x y z
N MET A 1 -39.66 -93.28 20.60
CA MET A 1 -40.30 -92.35 19.65
C MET A 1 -40.79 -91.18 20.49
N SER A 2 -40.40 -89.92 20.33
CA SER A 2 -40.13 -89.15 19.11
C SER A 2 -39.19 -87.98 19.41
N SER A 3 -38.26 -87.67 18.49
CA SER A 3 -37.50 -86.42 18.49
C SER A 3 -38.35 -85.30 17.92
N ALA A 4 -38.42 -84.15 18.60
CA ALA A 4 -39.03 -82.93 18.09
C ALA A 4 -38.09 -82.22 17.10
N PRO A 5 -38.60 -81.63 16.00
CA PRO A 5 -37.77 -80.94 15.04
C PRO A 5 -37.37 -79.56 15.57
N ALA A 6 -36.11 -79.18 15.39
CA ALA A 6 -35.63 -77.83 15.66
C ALA A 6 -36.27 -76.84 14.67
N PRO A 7 -36.63 -75.61 15.12
CA PRO A 7 -37.17 -74.60 14.23
C PRO A 7 -36.10 -74.20 13.20
N GLN A 8 -36.46 -74.24 11.92
CA GLN A 8 -35.59 -73.80 10.83
C GLN A 8 -35.37 -72.28 10.93
N THR A 9 -34.14 -71.87 11.18
CA THR A 9 -33.70 -70.46 11.26
C THR A 9 -33.38 -69.85 9.88
N SER A 10 -33.68 -70.57 8.79
CA SER A 10 -33.20 -70.27 7.43
C SER A 10 -33.61 -68.88 6.91
N GLY A 11 -34.76 -68.35 7.34
CA GLY A 11 -35.22 -67.02 6.90
C GLY A 11 -34.48 -65.85 7.55
N SER A 12 -33.78 -66.06 8.68
CA SER A 12 -33.14 -64.97 9.42
C SER A 12 -31.72 -64.63 8.92
N GLU A 13 -31.03 -65.59 8.28
CA GLU A 13 -29.65 -65.39 7.78
C GLU A 13 -29.64 -64.68 6.42
N GLU A 14 -30.57 -65.02 5.53
CA GLU A 14 -30.73 -64.37 4.23
C GLU A 14 -31.14 -62.89 4.38
N ASP A 15 -32.05 -62.58 5.30
CA ASP A 15 -32.48 -61.20 5.57
C ASP A 15 -31.36 -60.36 6.20
N ALA A 16 -30.53 -60.98 7.06
CA ALA A 16 -29.34 -60.33 7.61
C ALA A 16 -28.29 -60.01 6.52
N GLN A 17 -28.11 -60.92 5.55
CA GLN A 17 -27.19 -60.71 4.42
C GLN A 17 -27.67 -59.58 3.50
N LEU A 18 -28.97 -59.54 3.16
CA LEU A 18 -29.56 -58.46 2.36
C LEU A 18 -29.44 -57.10 3.05
N MET A 19 -29.64 -57.03 4.37
CA MET A 19 -29.45 -55.80 5.15
C MET A 19 -28.00 -55.31 5.16
N MET A 20 -27.03 -56.23 5.19
CA MET A 20 -25.61 -55.91 5.11
C MET A 20 -25.21 -55.39 3.73
N ASP A 21 -25.74 -55.98 2.66
CA ASP A 21 -25.50 -55.53 1.30
C ASP A 21 -26.11 -54.16 1.02
N GLU A 22 -27.32 -53.89 1.51
CA GLU A 22 -27.96 -52.57 1.42
C GLU A 22 -27.18 -51.51 2.21
N ARG A 23 -26.66 -51.85 3.40
CA ARG A 23 -25.78 -50.98 4.18
C ARG A 23 -24.47 -50.69 3.44
N LYS A 24 -23.87 -51.70 2.79
CA LYS A 24 -22.65 -51.55 1.99
C LYS A 24 -22.91 -50.63 0.80
N ARG A 25 -24.01 -50.83 0.07
CA ARG A 25 -24.43 -49.98 -1.05
C ARG A 25 -24.61 -48.53 -0.61
N LYS A 26 -25.33 -48.28 0.49
CA LYS A 26 -25.50 -46.94 1.08
C LYS A 26 -24.16 -46.29 1.46
N ARG A 27 -23.24 -47.05 2.05
CA ARG A 27 -21.88 -46.54 2.39
C ARG A 27 -21.09 -46.16 1.15
N MET A 28 -21.13 -46.96 0.08
CA MET A 28 -20.43 -46.64 -1.16
C MET A 28 -20.96 -45.35 -1.79
N LEU A 29 -22.29 -45.15 -1.81
CA LEU A 29 -22.91 -43.93 -2.32
C LEU A 29 -22.54 -42.71 -1.47
N SER A 30 -22.64 -42.84 -0.13
CA SER A 30 -22.28 -41.76 0.80
C SER A 30 -20.79 -41.39 0.74
N ASN A 31 -19.89 -42.38 0.63
CA ASN A 31 -18.46 -42.13 0.49
C ASN A 31 -18.15 -41.46 -0.86
N ARG A 32 -18.78 -41.92 -1.94
CA ARG A 32 -18.67 -41.29 -3.27
C ARG A 32 -19.10 -39.82 -3.23
N GLU A 33 -20.26 -39.54 -2.64
CA GLU A 33 -20.77 -38.18 -2.44
C GLU A 33 -19.80 -37.33 -1.60
N SER A 34 -19.28 -37.90 -0.50
CA SER A 34 -18.34 -37.22 0.40
C SER A 34 -16.99 -36.93 -0.27
N ALA A 35 -16.46 -37.87 -1.05
CA ALA A 35 -15.24 -37.70 -1.83
C ALA A 35 -15.43 -36.61 -2.90
N ARG A 36 -16.58 -36.59 -3.59
CA ARG A 36 -16.93 -35.52 -4.53
C ARG A 36 -16.97 -34.16 -3.84
N ARG A 37 -17.68 -34.04 -2.71
CA ARG A 37 -17.75 -32.78 -1.94
C ARG A 37 -16.38 -32.33 -1.45
N SER A 38 -15.54 -33.27 -1.01
CA SER A 38 -14.17 -32.96 -0.60
C SER A 38 -13.33 -32.40 -1.76
N ARG A 39 -13.40 -33.02 -2.95
CA ARG A 39 -12.73 -32.51 -4.15
C ARG A 39 -13.25 -31.12 -4.55
N MET A 40 -14.57 -30.92 -4.54
CA MET A 40 -15.17 -29.62 -4.85
C MET A 40 -14.69 -28.52 -3.90
N ARG A 41 -14.67 -28.77 -2.58
CA ARG A 41 -14.16 -27.79 -1.60
C ARG A 41 -12.69 -27.46 -1.81
N LYS A 42 -11.86 -28.46 -2.10
CA LYS A 42 -10.44 -28.24 -2.41
C LYS A 42 -10.25 -27.44 -3.70
N GLN A 43 -11.04 -27.73 -4.74
CA GLN A 43 -11.01 -26.96 -5.98
C GLN A 43 -11.38 -25.49 -5.74
N GLN A 44 -12.50 -25.25 -5.04
CA GLN A 44 -12.92 -23.89 -4.69
C GLN A 44 -11.85 -23.14 -3.91
N HIS A 45 -11.22 -23.78 -2.92
CA HIS A 45 -10.14 -23.14 -2.17
C HIS A 45 -8.92 -22.80 -3.03
N LEU A 46 -8.57 -23.66 -4.00
CA LEU A 46 -7.51 -23.36 -4.97
C LEU A 46 -7.90 -22.17 -5.86
N ASP A 47 -9.13 -22.14 -6.36
CA ASP A 47 -9.63 -21.06 -7.20
C ASP A 47 -9.62 -19.71 -6.44
N ASP A 48 -10.07 -19.72 -5.18
CA ASP A 48 -10.04 -18.56 -4.29
C ASP A 48 -8.60 -18.05 -4.04
N LEU A 49 -7.64 -18.97 -3.84
CA LEU A 49 -6.23 -18.62 -3.68
C LEU A 49 -5.64 -18.04 -4.97
N MET A 50 -5.95 -18.63 -6.13
CA MET A 50 -5.50 -18.11 -7.43
C MET A 50 -6.04 -16.70 -7.69
N SER A 51 -7.31 -16.46 -7.37
CA SER A 51 -7.94 -15.14 -7.47
C SER A 51 -7.24 -14.12 -6.58
N GLN A 52 -6.98 -14.46 -5.31
CA GLN A 52 -6.25 -13.59 -4.38
C GLN A 52 -4.84 -13.26 -4.88
N VAL A 53 -4.10 -14.24 -5.42
CA VAL A 53 -2.78 -14.01 -5.99
C VAL A 53 -2.85 -13.08 -7.21
N ALA A 54 -3.86 -13.22 -8.06
CA ALA A 54 -4.04 -12.35 -9.22
C ALA A 54 -4.33 -10.90 -8.79
N LEU A 55 -5.22 -10.70 -7.80
CA LEU A 55 -5.54 -9.39 -7.24
C LEU A 55 -4.30 -8.73 -6.61
N LEU A 56 -3.58 -9.45 -5.75
CA LEU A 56 -2.37 -8.93 -5.11
C LEU A 56 -1.27 -8.56 -6.12
N LYS A 57 -1.15 -9.32 -7.22
CA LYS A 57 -0.21 -8.98 -8.30
C LYS A 57 -0.59 -7.68 -9.01
N GLU A 58 -1.88 -7.50 -9.28
CA GLU A 58 -2.39 -6.28 -9.90
C GLU A 58 -2.19 -5.07 -8.99
N GLU A 59 -2.56 -5.18 -7.71
CA GLU A 59 -2.33 -4.13 -6.71
C GLU A 59 -0.84 -3.77 -6.57
N ASN A 60 0.04 -4.77 -6.55
CA ASN A 60 1.49 -4.54 -6.48
C ASN A 60 2.01 -3.81 -7.73
N SER A 61 1.52 -4.19 -8.91
CA SER A 61 1.84 -3.51 -10.17
C SER A 61 1.41 -2.04 -10.15
N GLN A 62 0.20 -1.75 -9.66
CA GLN A 62 -0.33 -0.40 -9.53
C GLN A 62 0.48 0.44 -8.54
N ILE A 63 0.80 -0.10 -7.36
CA ILE A 63 1.63 0.58 -6.35
C ILE A 63 3.01 0.88 -6.93
N SER A 64 3.62 -0.08 -7.63
CA SER A 64 4.92 0.09 -8.28
C SER A 64 4.89 1.20 -9.34
N MET A 65 3.81 1.27 -10.13
CA MET A 65 3.62 2.35 -11.10
C MET A 65 3.53 3.72 -10.43
N GLN A 66 2.75 3.83 -9.33
CA GLN A 66 2.61 5.07 -8.57
C GLN A 66 3.94 5.52 -7.96
N ILE A 67 4.72 4.61 -7.38
CA ILE A 67 6.05 4.91 -6.84
C ILE A 67 6.96 5.48 -7.93
N ASN A 68 6.96 4.87 -9.12
CA ASN A 68 7.77 5.36 -10.25
C ASN A 68 7.34 6.78 -10.68
N LEU A 69 6.04 7.04 -10.77
CA LEU A 69 5.52 8.35 -11.11
C LEU A 69 5.93 9.42 -10.08
N PHE A 70 5.73 9.15 -8.79
CA PHE A 70 6.10 10.07 -7.73
C PHE A 70 7.62 10.30 -7.65
N THR A 71 8.42 9.25 -7.91
CA THR A 71 9.87 9.37 -7.98
C THR A 71 10.29 10.33 -9.10
N GLN A 72 9.70 10.21 -10.28
CA GLN A 72 9.99 11.12 -11.40
C GLN A 72 9.59 12.56 -11.09
N GLN A 73 8.43 12.75 -10.45
CA GLN A 73 7.97 14.09 -10.02
C GLN A 73 8.91 14.67 -8.95
N TYR A 74 9.32 13.87 -7.97
CA TYR A 74 10.27 14.28 -6.94
C TYR A 74 11.60 14.72 -7.54
N VAL A 75 12.19 13.94 -8.45
CA VAL A 75 13.44 14.31 -9.13
C VAL A 75 13.29 15.62 -9.90
N ARG A 76 12.16 15.86 -10.56
CA ARG A 76 11.89 17.13 -11.23
C ARG A 76 11.84 18.29 -10.23
N LEU A 77 11.05 18.16 -9.17
CA LEU A 77 10.92 19.19 -8.13
C LEU A 77 12.26 19.48 -7.47
N GLU A 78 13.07 18.46 -7.20
CA GLU A 78 14.41 18.63 -6.66
C GLU A 78 15.30 19.40 -7.63
N SER A 79 15.25 19.09 -8.94
CA SER A 79 16.00 19.85 -9.95
C SER A 79 15.58 21.33 -9.99
N GLU A 80 14.28 21.63 -9.93
CA GLU A 80 13.78 23.00 -9.86
C GLU A 80 14.24 23.69 -8.56
N ASN A 81 14.23 22.97 -7.43
CA ASN A 81 14.71 23.47 -6.15
C ASN A 81 16.21 23.83 -6.21
N THR A 82 17.04 22.99 -6.83
CA THR A 82 18.48 23.26 -6.98
C THR A 82 18.74 24.49 -7.85
N VAL A 83 17.97 24.70 -8.92
CA VAL A 83 18.05 25.91 -9.75
C VAL A 83 17.72 27.15 -8.92
N LEU A 84 16.61 27.13 -8.19
CA LEU A 84 16.20 28.25 -7.34
C LEU A 84 17.23 28.57 -6.25
N ARG A 85 17.81 27.54 -5.60
CA ARG A 85 18.89 27.71 -4.62
C ARG A 85 20.13 28.35 -5.23
N THR A 86 20.48 27.96 -6.46
CA THR A 86 21.63 28.53 -7.17
C THR A 86 21.40 30.00 -7.50
N GLN A 87 20.21 30.34 -8.01
CA GLN A 87 19.83 31.73 -8.29
C GLN A 87 19.82 32.60 -7.03
N LEU A 88 19.31 32.05 -5.91
CA LEU A 88 19.33 32.72 -4.62
C LEU A 88 20.75 33.01 -4.15
N MET A 89 21.67 32.04 -4.30
CA MET A 89 23.08 32.22 -3.95
C MET A 89 23.73 33.31 -4.81
N GLU A 90 23.51 33.28 -6.13
CA GLU A 90 24.04 34.28 -7.05
C GLU A 90 23.56 35.70 -6.70
N LEU A 91 22.27 35.88 -6.43
CA LEU A 91 21.71 37.17 -6.02
C LEU A 91 22.27 37.63 -4.66
N THR A 92 22.41 36.71 -3.71
CA THR A 92 22.99 36.98 -2.40
C THR A 92 24.44 37.48 -2.54
N ASP A 93 25.25 36.82 -3.36
CA ASP A 93 26.65 37.20 -3.57
C ASP A 93 26.77 38.55 -4.28
N ARG A 94 25.91 38.83 -5.27
CA ARG A 94 25.84 40.15 -5.91
C ARG A 94 25.51 41.25 -4.91
N LEU A 95 24.53 41.04 -4.04
CA LEU A 95 24.16 42.02 -3.03
C LEU A 95 25.28 42.21 -1.99
N ARG A 96 25.96 41.15 -1.55
CA ARG A 96 27.13 41.27 -0.66
C ARG A 96 28.26 42.05 -1.32
N SER A 97 28.53 41.81 -2.61
CA SER A 97 29.51 42.58 -3.37
C SER A 97 29.15 44.07 -3.41
N LEU A 98 27.88 44.41 -3.63
CA LEU A 98 27.41 45.80 -3.56
C LEU A 98 27.59 46.40 -2.16
N ASN A 99 27.26 45.67 -1.11
CA ASN A 99 27.49 46.12 0.27
C ASN A 99 28.99 46.37 0.55
N SER A 100 29.87 45.50 0.06
CA SER A 100 31.33 45.71 0.17
C SER A 100 31.77 47.00 -0.54
N LEU A 101 31.20 47.30 -1.71
CA LEU A 101 31.48 48.57 -2.39
C LEU A 101 30.95 49.78 -1.61
N LEU A 102 29.77 49.66 -0.99
CA LEU A 102 29.22 50.72 -0.15
C LEU A 102 30.10 51.00 1.08
N HIS A 103 30.63 49.97 1.73
CA HIS A 103 31.57 50.15 2.84
C HIS A 103 32.84 50.90 2.41
N LEU A 104 33.38 50.62 1.22
CA LEU A 104 34.52 51.39 0.67
C LEU A 104 34.16 52.87 0.44
N VAL A 105 32.94 53.17 0.00
CA VAL A 105 32.48 54.56 -0.22
C VAL A 105 32.24 55.29 1.11
N GLU A 106 31.70 54.60 2.12
CA GLU A 106 31.58 55.10 3.49
C GLU A 106 32.96 55.51 4.05
N GLU A 107 33.97 54.64 3.90
CA GLU A 107 35.35 54.92 4.30
C GLU A 107 35.95 56.14 3.58
N LEU A 108 35.70 56.28 2.26
CA LEU A 108 36.25 57.39 1.46
C LEU A 108 35.54 58.73 1.69
N SER A 109 34.22 58.70 1.88
CA SER A 109 33.41 59.91 2.04
C SER A 109 33.37 60.41 3.48
N GLY A 110 33.68 59.55 4.46
CA GLY A 110 33.51 59.83 5.88
C GLY A 110 32.04 59.98 6.31
N MET A 111 31.09 59.71 5.41
CA MET A 111 29.67 59.69 5.71
C MET A 111 29.26 58.28 6.12
N SER A 112 28.76 58.14 7.34
CA SER A 112 28.22 56.87 7.80
C SER A 112 27.01 56.45 6.96
N MET A 113 27.02 55.21 6.48
CA MET A 113 25.94 54.60 5.71
C MET A 113 25.35 53.41 6.49
N ASP A 114 24.03 53.34 6.59
CA ASP A 114 23.34 52.20 7.22
C ASP A 114 23.23 51.04 6.21
N ILE A 115 24.29 50.21 6.14
CA ILE A 115 24.40 49.10 5.18
C ILE A 115 23.88 47.81 5.83
N PRO A 116 22.80 47.20 5.31
CA PRO A 116 22.19 46.02 5.92
C PRO A 116 23.03 44.76 5.68
N GLU A 117 23.25 43.95 6.73
CA GLU A 117 23.89 42.63 6.61
C GLU A 117 22.99 41.64 5.88
N ILE A 118 23.58 40.86 4.95
CA ILE A 118 22.85 39.87 4.16
C ILE A 118 23.11 38.48 4.74
N PRO A 119 22.11 37.89 5.43
CA PRO A 119 22.27 36.59 6.08
C PRO A 119 22.51 35.47 5.05
N ASP A 120 23.13 34.37 5.50
CA ASP A 120 23.30 33.18 4.68
C ASP A 120 21.93 32.51 4.39
N PRO A 121 21.55 32.39 3.10
CA PRO A 121 20.28 31.77 2.70
C PRO A 121 20.08 30.34 3.20
N PHE A 122 21.16 29.61 3.55
CA PHE A 122 21.09 28.20 3.93
C PHE A 122 21.10 27.94 5.43
N LEU A 123 21.32 28.97 6.27
CA LEU A 123 21.32 28.78 7.73
C LEU A 123 19.94 28.40 8.27
N LYS A 124 18.85 28.72 7.55
CA LYS A 124 17.47 28.38 7.95
C LYS A 124 16.59 28.05 6.74
N PRO A 125 16.76 26.89 6.08
CA PRO A 125 16.09 26.55 4.81
C PRO A 125 14.55 26.58 4.86
N TRP A 126 13.97 26.51 6.06
CA TRP A 126 12.53 26.42 6.29
C TRP A 126 11.93 27.67 6.95
N GLN A 127 12.72 28.73 7.17
CA GLN A 127 12.17 30.00 7.65
C GLN A 127 11.90 30.90 6.45
N VAL A 128 10.66 30.89 5.99
CA VAL A 128 10.18 31.86 5.00
C VAL A 128 10.32 33.26 5.61
N PRO A 129 11.04 34.21 5.00
CA PRO A 129 11.24 35.56 5.55
C PRO A 129 9.95 36.42 5.63
N CYS A 130 8.81 35.86 5.25
CA CYS A 130 7.51 36.52 5.25
C CYS A 130 6.64 35.91 6.35
N PRO A 131 5.88 36.71 7.13
CA PRO A 131 4.88 36.16 8.05
C PRO A 131 3.94 35.25 7.27
N ALA A 132 3.89 33.97 7.65
CA ALA A 132 2.99 33.00 7.05
C ALA A 132 1.56 33.56 7.14
N GLN A 133 0.95 33.86 6.00
CA GLN A 133 -0.46 34.20 5.98
C GLN A 133 -1.23 32.97 6.48
N PRO A 134 -2.15 33.12 7.44
CA PRO A 134 -2.92 32.00 7.94
C PRO A 134 -3.67 31.37 6.77
N ILE A 135 -3.41 30.08 6.54
CA ILE A 135 -4.19 29.27 5.61
C ILE A 135 -5.58 29.14 6.21
N VAL A 136 -6.49 30.02 5.80
CA VAL A 136 -7.91 29.88 6.08
C VAL A 136 -8.40 28.67 5.29
N ALA A 137 -8.62 27.56 5.99
CA ALA A 137 -9.32 26.43 5.41
C ALA A 137 -10.73 26.89 5.04
N SER A 138 -11.02 27.00 3.74
CA SER A 138 -12.40 27.18 3.28
C SER A 138 -13.24 26.01 3.78
N ALA A 139 -14.23 26.32 4.61
CA ALA A 139 -15.15 25.36 5.24
C ALA A 139 -16.03 24.59 4.23
N GLU A 140 -15.87 24.82 2.93
CA GLU A 140 -16.69 24.20 1.87
C GLU A 140 -16.08 22.91 1.30
N MET A 141 -14.91 22.47 1.75
CA MET A 141 -14.23 21.31 1.14
C MET A 141 -14.82 19.93 1.55
N PHE A 142 -15.79 19.91 2.48
CA PHE A 142 -16.40 18.68 3.01
C PHE A 142 -17.94 18.68 2.92
N GLN A 143 -18.50 19.21 1.82
CA GLN A 143 -19.89 18.93 1.48
C GLN A 143 -19.95 17.79 0.46
N TRP A 144 -20.04 16.56 0.96
CA TRP A 144 -20.50 15.39 0.22
C TRP A 144 -21.71 14.82 0.94
#